data_AF-A0A497NCX3-F1
#
_entry.id   AF-A0A497NCX3-F1
#
_cell.length_a   1.000
_cell.length_b   1.000
_cell.length_c   1.000
_cell.angle_alpha   90.00
_cell.angle_beta   90.00
_cell.angle_gamma   90.00
#
_symmetry.space_group_name_H-M   'P 1'
#
loop_
_entity.id
_entity.type
_entity.pdbx_description
1 polymer ?
#
loop_
_entity_poly.entity_id
_entity_poly.type
_entity_poly.pdbx_seq_one_letter_code
_entity_poly.pdbx_strand_id
1 'polypeptide(L)'
;MSKRKRESDRIRPPPNLVRRFFNLVLNRQFAEAERTLGKIRKRLDRVEWGRGYTQALNGMILTQRSNSDRYAFLSNLDLEDVEMLERSNKEFIRHSEDVLHTDYDRGFFSAWVDFTSLLLRRAGRRRATSD
;
A
#
# COMPACT_ATOMS: atom_id res chain seq x y z
N MET A 1 -2.81 20.18 20.69
CA MET A 1 -3.18 19.20 19.64
C MET A 1 -4.56 19.54 19.09
N SER A 2 -4.65 19.92 17.80
CA SER A 2 -5.89 20.44 17.19
C SER A 2 -6.86 19.32 16.78
N LYS A 3 -8.18 19.58 16.84
CA LYS A 3 -9.26 18.64 16.47
C LYS A 3 -9.06 18.03 15.08
N ARG A 4 -8.54 18.81 14.11
CA ARG A 4 -8.21 18.34 12.75
C ARG A 4 -7.16 17.22 12.70
N LYS A 5 -6.18 17.22 13.62
CA LYS A 5 -5.14 16.18 13.68
C LYS A 5 -5.72 14.85 14.18
N ARG A 6 -6.65 14.90 15.15
CA ARG A 6 -7.36 13.71 15.66
C ARG A 6 -8.34 13.10 14.65
N GLU A 7 -8.93 13.91 13.77
CA GLU A 7 -9.81 13.46 12.68
C GLU A 7 -8.98 12.79 11.56
N SER A 8 -7.84 13.38 11.19
CA SER A 8 -6.90 12.81 10.20
C SER A 8 -6.31 11.47 10.66
N ASP A 9 -5.98 11.34 11.95
CA ASP A 9 -5.49 10.08 12.55
C ASP A 9 -6.54 8.96 12.52
N ARG A 10 -7.84 9.29 12.44
CA ARG A 10 -8.94 8.31 12.32
C ARG A 10 -9.12 7.78 10.90
N ILE A 11 -8.60 8.47 9.89
CA ILE A 11 -8.75 8.11 8.47
C ILE A 11 -7.60 7.22 8.00
N ARG A 12 -6.48 7.14 8.74
CA ARG A 12 -5.36 6.30 8.36
C ARG A 12 -5.52 4.85 8.82
N PRO A 13 -5.06 3.88 8.02
CA PRO A 13 -5.08 2.48 8.41
C PRO A 13 -4.12 2.22 9.59
N PRO A 14 -4.43 1.23 10.46
CA PRO A 14 -3.48 0.78 11.47
C PRO A 14 -2.21 0.19 10.83
N PRO A 15 -1.01 0.74 11.10
CA PRO A 15 0.21 0.33 10.40
C PRO A 15 0.53 -1.16 10.52
N ASN A 16 0.18 -1.77 11.65
CA ASN A 16 0.42 -3.18 11.96
C ASN A 16 -0.44 -4.09 11.07
N LEU A 17 -1.70 -3.71 10.85
CA LEU A 17 -2.63 -4.47 9.99
C LEU A 17 -2.22 -4.37 8.53
N VAL A 18 -1.79 -3.19 8.08
CA VAL A 18 -1.30 -2.97 6.71
C VAL A 18 -0.02 -3.74 6.45
N ARG A 19 0.95 -3.68 7.36
CA ARG A 19 2.18 -4.49 7.25
C ARG A 19 1.87 -5.99 7.23
N ARG A 20 0.96 -6.46 8.08
CA ARG A 20 0.51 -7.86 8.05
C ARG A 20 -0.11 -8.21 6.70
N PHE A 21 -1.00 -7.37 6.19
CA PHE A 21 -1.63 -7.55 4.88
C PHE A 21 -0.58 -7.69 3.77
N PHE A 22 0.39 -6.76 3.67
CA PHE A 22 1.43 -6.83 2.65
C PHE A 22 2.29 -8.09 2.75
N ASN A 23 2.66 -8.50 3.97
CA ASN A 23 3.41 -9.74 4.17
C ASN A 23 2.63 -10.95 3.66
N LEU A 24 1.33 -11.01 3.94
CA LEU A 24 0.46 -12.10 3.49
C LEU A 24 0.34 -12.13 1.97
N VAL A 25 0.21 -10.97 1.31
CA VAL A 25 0.18 -10.89 -0.17
C VAL A 25 1.50 -11.35 -0.77
N LEU A 26 2.64 -10.85 -0.27
CA LEU A 26 3.97 -11.24 -0.75
C LEU A 26 4.23 -12.74 -0.56
N ASN A 27 3.75 -13.33 0.54
CA ASN A 27 3.85 -14.76 0.83
C ASN A 27 2.73 -15.59 0.17
N ARG A 28 1.90 -14.99 -0.69
CA ARG A 28 0.76 -15.65 -1.38
C ARG A 28 -0.28 -16.30 -0.45
N GLN A 29 -0.37 -15.84 0.79
CA GLN A 29 -1.35 -16.27 1.80
C GLN A 29 -2.70 -15.53 1.61
N PHE A 30 -3.33 -15.68 0.44
CA PHE A 30 -4.45 -14.83 0.01
C PHE A 30 -5.68 -14.88 0.92
N ALA A 31 -6.06 -16.06 1.41
CA ALA A 31 -7.20 -16.19 2.32
C ALA A 31 -7.02 -15.41 3.64
N GLU A 32 -5.78 -15.31 4.15
CA GLU A 32 -5.49 -14.45 5.30
C GLU A 32 -5.37 -12.98 4.92
N ALA A 33 -4.85 -12.68 3.74
CA ALA A 33 -4.78 -11.32 3.22
C ALA A 33 -6.19 -10.71 3.08
N GLU A 34 -7.14 -11.45 2.49
CA GLU A 34 -8.54 -11.05 2.35
C GLU A 34 -9.22 -10.84 3.71
N ARG A 35 -8.99 -11.75 4.68
CA ARG A 35 -9.48 -11.58 6.06
C ARG A 35 -8.92 -10.32 6.73
N THR A 36 -7.64 -10.01 6.49
CA THR A 36 -7.00 -8.80 7.01
C THR A 36 -7.54 -7.54 6.32
N LEU A 37 -7.72 -7.57 5.00
CA LEU A 37 -8.34 -6.50 4.22
C LEU A 37 -9.76 -6.20 4.71
N GLY A 38 -10.56 -7.22 5.02
CA GLY A 38 -11.90 -7.04 5.60
C GLY A 38 -11.88 -6.26 6.93
N LYS A 39 -10.85 -6.44 7.76
CA LYS A 39 -10.68 -5.66 9.01
C LYS A 39 -10.29 -4.21 8.74
N ILE A 40 -9.51 -3.95 7.69
CA ILE A 40 -9.12 -2.61 7.25
C ILE A 40 -10.34 -1.87 6.67
N ARG A 41 -11.10 -2.52 5.78
CA ARG A 41 -12.34 -2.01 5.16
C ARG A 41 -13.36 -1.51 6.18
N LYS A 42 -13.64 -2.30 7.22
CA LYS A 42 -14.57 -1.93 8.32
C LYS A 42 -14.23 -0.58 8.99
N ARG A 43 -12.97 -0.13 8.91
CA ARG A 43 -12.52 1.13 9.49
C ARG A 43 -12.48 2.25 8.45
N LEU A 44 -12.03 1.94 7.24
CA LEU A 44 -11.68 2.96 6.24
C LEU A 44 -12.78 3.28 5.24
N ASP A 45 -13.64 2.33 4.88
CA ASP A 45 -14.59 2.50 3.75
C ASP A 45 -15.69 3.57 4.00
N ARG A 46 -15.74 4.12 5.22
CA ARG A 46 -16.62 5.21 5.62
C ARG A 46 -16.32 6.52 4.88
N VAL A 47 -15.10 6.70 4.39
CA VAL A 47 -14.67 7.89 3.67
C VAL A 47 -14.09 7.52 2.31
N GLU A 48 -14.14 8.46 1.38
CA GLU A 48 -13.75 8.24 -0.01
C GLU A 48 -12.27 7.83 -0.15
N TRP A 49 -11.39 8.51 0.59
CA TRP A 49 -9.99 8.15 0.70
C TRP A 49 -9.78 6.69 1.14
N GLY A 50 -10.56 6.24 2.12
CA GLY A 50 -10.45 4.88 2.62
C GLY A 50 -10.90 3.84 1.61
N ARG A 51 -11.92 4.15 0.79
CA ARG A 51 -12.37 3.28 -0.32
C ARG A 51 -11.30 3.14 -1.39
N GLY A 52 -10.63 4.24 -1.75
CA GLY A 52 -9.50 4.21 -2.69
C GLY A 52 -8.35 3.34 -2.16
N TYR A 53 -8.00 3.53 -0.88
CA TYR A 53 -6.97 2.74 -0.21
C TYR A 53 -7.30 1.24 -0.23
N THR A 54 -8.52 0.86 0.18
CA THR A 54 -8.90 -0.56 0.23
C THR A 54 -9.11 -1.18 -1.14
N GLN A 55 -9.42 -0.38 -2.16
CA GLN A 55 -9.43 -0.82 -3.55
C GLN A 55 -8.02 -1.16 -4.04
N ALA A 56 -7.02 -0.30 -3.77
CA ALA A 56 -5.63 -0.59 -4.12
C ALA A 56 -5.15 -1.90 -3.48
N LEU A 57 -5.42 -2.11 -2.19
CA LEU A 57 -5.11 -3.37 -1.51
C LEU A 57 -5.77 -4.58 -2.17
N ASN A 58 -7.05 -4.47 -2.56
CA ASN A 58 -7.74 -5.54 -3.27
C ASN A 58 -7.08 -5.83 -4.63
N GLY A 59 -6.69 -4.79 -5.37
CA GLY A 59 -5.94 -4.90 -6.61
C GLY A 59 -4.65 -5.71 -6.43
N MET A 60 -3.88 -5.45 -5.37
CA MET A 60 -2.65 -6.19 -5.08
C MET A 60 -2.89 -7.70 -4.91
N ILE A 61 -3.98 -8.12 -4.24
CA ILE A 61 -4.34 -9.54 -4.13
C ILE A 61 -4.64 -10.13 -5.52
N LEU A 62 -5.48 -9.44 -6.31
CA LEU A 62 -5.91 -9.93 -7.61
C LEU A 62 -4.73 -10.11 -8.58
N THR A 63 -3.81 -9.15 -8.60
CA THR A 63 -2.60 -9.20 -9.43
C THR A 63 -1.71 -10.36 -9.02
N GLN A 64 -1.41 -10.48 -7.72
CA GLN A 64 -0.51 -11.53 -7.23
C GLN A 64 -1.12 -12.94 -7.37
N ARG A 65 -2.44 -13.07 -7.31
CA ARG A 65 -3.14 -14.35 -7.48
C ARG A 65 -3.18 -14.80 -8.94
N SER A 66 -3.29 -13.87 -9.87
CA SER A 66 -3.52 -14.18 -11.28
C SER A 66 -2.24 -14.39 -12.10
N ASN A 67 -1.05 -14.06 -11.56
CA ASN A 67 0.19 -13.92 -12.36
C ASN A 67 -0.07 -13.14 -13.68
N SER A 68 -1.10 -12.29 -13.70
CA SER A 68 -1.64 -11.69 -14.91
C SER A 68 -1.14 -10.27 -14.97
N ASP A 69 -0.52 -9.93 -16.10
CA ASP A 69 0.01 -8.62 -16.48
C ASP A 69 -1.00 -7.45 -16.46
N ARG A 70 -2.25 -7.69 -16.01
CA ARG A 70 -3.29 -6.65 -15.90
C ARG A 70 -2.91 -5.53 -14.92
N TYR A 71 -1.94 -5.76 -14.04
CA TYR A 71 -1.19 -4.70 -13.36
C TYR A 71 0.31 -5.00 -13.51
N ALA A 72 0.80 -4.79 -14.74
CA ALA A 72 2.20 -4.92 -15.13
C ALA A 72 3.19 -4.25 -14.16
N PHE A 73 2.74 -3.26 -13.38
CA PHE A 73 3.56 -2.61 -12.35
C PHE A 73 4.08 -3.60 -11.30
N LEU A 74 3.28 -4.54 -10.79
CA LEU A 74 3.75 -5.50 -9.77
C LEU A 74 4.52 -6.67 -10.39
N SER A 75 4.19 -7.09 -11.62
CA SER A 75 4.93 -8.16 -12.31
C SER A 75 6.28 -7.68 -12.84
N ASN A 76 6.41 -6.38 -13.17
CA ASN A 76 7.67 -5.74 -13.54
C ASN A 76 8.41 -5.10 -12.36
N LEU A 77 7.81 -5.04 -11.16
CA LEU A 77 8.51 -4.58 -9.96
C LEU A 77 9.54 -5.65 -9.60
N ASP A 78 10.76 -5.46 -10.07
CA ASP A 78 11.88 -6.15 -9.48
C ASP A 78 11.98 -5.67 -8.03
N LEU A 79 11.57 -6.54 -7.10
CA LEU A 79 11.61 -6.27 -5.66
C LEU A 79 13.06 -6.15 -5.14
N GLU A 80 14.04 -6.41 -5.99
CA GLU A 80 15.47 -6.27 -5.75
C GLU A 80 16.05 -5.00 -6.40
N ASP A 81 15.36 -4.39 -7.38
CA ASP A 81 15.72 -3.09 -7.96
C ASP A 81 15.27 -1.95 -7.05
N VAL A 82 16.15 -1.58 -6.13
CA VAL A 82 15.89 -0.51 -5.17
C VAL A 82 15.73 0.85 -5.85
N GLU A 83 16.42 1.11 -6.96
CA GLU A 83 16.34 2.41 -7.63
C GLU A 83 14.98 2.61 -8.29
N MET A 84 14.44 1.57 -8.94
CA MET A 84 13.07 1.58 -9.45
C MET A 84 12.07 1.79 -8.32
N LEU A 85 12.20 1.06 -7.20
CA LEU A 85 11.32 1.21 -6.05
C LEU A 85 11.32 2.64 -5.48
N GLU A 86 12.48 3.29 -5.41
CA GLU A 86 12.59 4.68 -4.96
C GLU A 86 11.93 5.67 -5.92
N ARG A 87 12.12 5.48 -7.24
CA ARG A 87 11.49 6.32 -8.28
C ARG A 87 9.96 6.21 -8.22
N SER A 88 9.43 4.99 -8.18
CA SER A 88 7.99 4.77 -8.07
C SER A 88 7.43 5.29 -6.75
N ASN A 89 8.14 5.13 -5.63
CA ASN A 89 7.70 5.67 -4.34
C ASN A 89 7.56 7.20 -4.39
N LYS A 90 8.52 7.91 -4.98
CA LYS A 90 8.46 9.37 -5.16
C LYS A 90 7.26 9.80 -6.00
N GLU A 91 6.96 9.07 -7.08
CA GLU A 91 5.80 9.34 -7.93
C GLU A 91 4.48 9.11 -7.20
N PHE A 92 4.35 8.02 -6.46
CA PHE A 92 3.16 7.75 -5.66
C PHE A 92 2.97 8.77 -4.54
N ILE A 93 4.05 9.27 -3.92
CA ILE A 93 3.95 10.36 -2.94
C ILE A 93 3.34 11.58 -3.60
N ARG A 94 3.86 12.00 -4.76
CA ARG A 94 3.32 13.15 -5.51
C ARG A 94 1.82 12.99 -5.78
N HIS A 95 1.39 11.83 -6.28
CA HIS A 95 -0.03 11.60 -6.53
C HIS A 95 -0.88 11.47 -5.26
N SER A 96 -0.32 10.96 -4.15
CA SER A 96 -1.05 10.89 -2.88
C SER A 96 -1.28 12.25 -2.24
N GLU A 97 -0.45 13.25 -2.59
CA GLU A 97 -0.48 14.61 -2.06
C GLU A 97 -1.07 15.63 -3.05
N ASP A 98 -1.33 15.23 -4.29
CA ASP A 98 -1.86 16.11 -5.35
C ASP A 98 -3.28 16.58 -5.01
N VAL A 99 -3.48 17.89 -4.94
CA VAL A 99 -4.75 18.53 -4.62
C VAL A 99 -5.78 18.41 -5.74
N LEU A 100 -5.35 18.12 -6.97
CA LEU A 100 -6.24 17.92 -8.12
C LEU A 100 -6.87 16.52 -8.13
N HIS A 101 -6.26 15.56 -7.45
CA HIS A 101 -6.79 14.21 -7.32
C HIS A 101 -7.98 14.15 -6.38
N THR A 102 -8.92 13.24 -6.65
CA THR A 102 -10.02 13.00 -5.72
C THR A 102 -9.51 12.42 -4.40
N ASP A 103 -10.30 12.50 -3.33
CA ASP A 103 -9.99 11.83 -2.07
C ASP A 103 -9.73 10.33 -2.31
N TYR A 104 -10.52 9.71 -3.20
CA TYR A 104 -10.36 8.32 -3.63
C TYR A 104 -8.97 8.06 -4.21
N ASP A 105 -8.57 8.84 -5.21
CA ASP A 105 -7.29 8.66 -5.90
C ASP A 105 -6.12 8.83 -4.93
N ARG A 106 -6.17 9.86 -4.07
CA ARG A 106 -5.15 10.06 -3.03
C ARG A 106 -5.06 8.87 -2.08
N GLY A 107 -6.20 8.25 -1.74
CA GLY A 107 -6.26 7.02 -0.96
C GLY A 107 -5.64 5.82 -1.67
N PHE A 108 -5.95 5.67 -2.94
CA PHE A 108 -5.40 4.63 -3.81
C PHE A 108 -3.87 4.72 -3.88
N PHE A 109 -3.33 5.91 -4.18
CA PHE A 109 -1.88 6.13 -4.23
C PHE A 109 -1.20 5.99 -2.86
N SER A 110 -1.87 6.39 -1.77
CA SER A 110 -1.34 6.21 -0.42
C SER A 110 -1.07 4.73 -0.08
N ALA A 111 -1.89 3.80 -0.57
CA ALA A 111 -1.64 2.36 -0.37
C ALA A 111 -0.37 1.90 -1.08
N TRP A 112 -0.08 2.44 -2.27
CA TRP A 112 1.14 2.16 -3.02
C TRP A 112 2.38 2.80 -2.36
N VAL A 113 2.26 4.00 -1.79
CA VAL A 113 3.31 4.61 -0.96
C VAL A 113 3.65 3.70 0.23
N ASP A 114 2.64 3.22 0.96
CA ASP A 114 2.85 2.34 2.11
C ASP A 114 3.53 1.02 1.72
N PHE A 115 3.12 0.44 0.59
CA PHE A 115 3.67 -0.81 0.08
C PHE A 115 5.14 -0.67 -0.35
N THR A 116 5.43 0.30 -1.21
CA THR A 116 6.80 0.58 -1.67
C THR A 116 7.73 0.99 -0.52
N SER A 117 7.22 1.75 0.46
CA SER A 117 7.97 2.06 1.70
C SER A 117 8.33 0.81 2.51
N LEU A 118 7.44 -0.20 2.56
CA LEU A 118 7.75 -1.48 3.22
C LEU A 118 8.87 -2.22 2.47
N LEU A 119 8.80 -2.26 1.14
CA LEU A 119 9.80 -2.93 0.30
C LEU A 119 11.18 -2.29 0.43
N LEU A 120 11.26 -0.96 0.33
CA LEU A 120 12.49 -0.20 0.54
C LEU A 120 13.11 -0.46 1.91
N ARG A 121 12.30 -0.48 2.98
CA ARG A 121 12.77 -0.83 4.33
C ARG A 121 13.31 -2.26 4.42
N ARG A 122 12.72 -3.22 3.71
CA ARG A 122 13.21 -4.60 3.64
C ARG A 122 14.52 -4.69 2.86
N ALA A 123 14.66 -3.95 1.76
CA ALA A 123 15.87 -3.90 0.96
C ALA A 123 17.05 -3.28 1.74
N GLY A 124 16.81 -2.18 2.47
CA GLY A 124 17.83 -1.56 3.33
C GLY A 124 18.33 -2.48 4.45
N ARG A 125 17.46 -3.32 5.03
CA ARG A 125 17.88 -4.34 6.02
C ARG A 125 18.73 -5.45 5.40
N ARG A 126 18.40 -5.90 4.18
CA ARG A 126 19.17 -6.92 3.47
C ARG A 126 20.61 -6.46 3.19
N ARG A 127 20.81 -5.17 2.86
CA ARG A 127 22.15 -4.60 2.70
C ARG A 127 22.95 -4.57 4.02
N ALA A 128 22.32 -4.19 5.13
CA ALA A 128 22.98 -4.09 6.43
C ALA A 128 23.37 -5.44 7.09
N THR A 129 22.87 -6.57 6.58
CA THR A 129 23.23 -7.92 7.04
C THR A 129 24.27 -8.60 6.14
N SER A 130 24.65 -7.96 5.04
CA SER A 130 25.63 -8.47 4.07
C SER A 130 26.99 -7.76 4.15
N ASP A 131 27.11 -6.76 5.03
CA ASP A 131 28.35 -6.11 5.47
C ASP A 131 28.74 -6.65 6.87
#